data_AF-A0A958Z3C4-F1
#
_entry.id   AF-A0A958Z3C4-F1
#
_cell.length_a   1.000
_cell.length_b   1.000
_cell.length_c   1.000
_cell.angle_alpha   90.00
_cell.angle_beta   90.00
_cell.angle_gamma   90.00
#
_symmetry.space_group_name_H-M   'P 1'
#
loop_
_entity.id
_entity.type
_entity.pdbx_description
1 polymer ?
#
loop_
_entity_poly.entity_id
_entity_poly.type
_entity_poly.pdbx_seq_one_letter_code
_entity_poly.pdbx_strand_id
1 'polypeptide(L)'
;MLMSKEIKASYFALLFSFINLVLYHYPFFKFVFANIDVKSLNGILLLFSLIIAAILANAFFFYLVLFLLRKVGKWLLALFFIINAIAVYFINTYGVIIDETMIGNVLNTNYEESSSFFSFGLVLYVILIGIIPSILLFKIKFVRVKLKKFLIHIFLTLIVLVFIAFANSSNWLWIDKNSKTLGGLAMPWSYAVNISLFYKHKSKENEKEILLPNATIKNNEKSVFVLVIGESARSENFSLYGYKKDTNPLLSKIENVHHYNAQSCATYTTAGLKCILEHKDTGDLYEILPNYLYRNDVEVIWRSTNWGEPPVHIKNFQNKEELRNRCEGEQCGYDEILLDGLSEQILASKKNKILVVLHTSTSHGPTYYKKYPQQFEKFSPVCKSVELANCTQEELINAYDNTIVYTDYILATLIDDLKHLEGYNSSMIFISDHGESLGENNLYMHGIPASIAPKEQLDIPFIVWLSDDSRKLKDNQEYSQHSVFHSVLDFLAIDSPIYDPTMSIYKIK
;
A
#
# COMPACT_ATOMS: atom_id res chain seq x y z
N MET A 1 -14.44 -45.40 -9.44
CA MET A 1 -14.16 -46.07 -10.73
C MET A 1 -13.56 -45.16 -11.83
N LEU A 2 -13.34 -43.86 -11.60
CA LEU A 2 -12.73 -42.93 -12.58
C LEU A 2 -11.19 -42.82 -12.51
N MET A 3 -10.53 -43.37 -11.48
CA MET A 3 -9.10 -43.16 -11.22
C MET A 3 -8.14 -44.20 -11.83
N SER A 4 -8.64 -45.19 -12.58
CA SER A 4 -7.81 -46.27 -13.15
C SER A 4 -7.50 -46.13 -14.65
N LYS A 5 -8.04 -45.13 -15.35
CA LYS A 5 -7.76 -44.90 -16.78
C LYS A 5 -6.76 -43.76 -16.96
N GLU A 6 -5.66 -44.04 -17.67
CA GLU A 6 -4.71 -43.01 -18.08
C GLU A 6 -5.36 -42.11 -19.14
N ILE A 7 -5.37 -40.79 -18.90
CA ILE A 7 -5.93 -39.81 -19.83
C ILE A 7 -4.83 -39.17 -20.68
N LYS A 8 -5.13 -38.69 -21.89
CA LYS A 8 -4.11 -37.97 -22.68
C LYS A 8 -3.78 -36.64 -21.99
N ALA A 9 -2.52 -36.20 -22.09
CA ALA A 9 -2.05 -34.93 -21.53
C ALA A 9 -2.93 -33.71 -21.89
N SER A 10 -3.54 -33.69 -23.08
CA SER A 10 -4.45 -32.61 -23.50
C SER A 10 -5.77 -32.61 -22.72
N TYR A 11 -6.36 -33.78 -22.47
CA TYR A 11 -7.56 -33.90 -21.64
C TYR A 11 -7.25 -33.61 -20.17
N PHE A 12 -6.08 -34.01 -19.70
CA PHE A 12 -5.60 -33.67 -18.36
C PHE A 12 -5.52 -32.14 -18.19
N ALA A 13 -4.87 -31.44 -19.12
CA ALA A 13 -4.75 -29.98 -19.07
C ALA A 13 -6.12 -29.28 -19.10
N LEU A 14 -7.04 -29.74 -19.95
CA LEU A 14 -8.40 -29.19 -20.03
C LEU A 14 -9.20 -29.42 -18.74
N LEU A 15 -9.12 -30.61 -18.15
CA LEU A 15 -9.77 -30.92 -16.87
C LEU A 15 -9.26 -30.00 -15.75
N PHE A 16 -7.95 -29.88 -15.60
CA PHE A 16 -7.36 -29.02 -14.56
C PHE A 16 -7.59 -27.54 -14.83
N SER A 17 -7.72 -27.14 -16.09
CA SER A 17 -8.14 -25.79 -16.45
C SER A 17 -9.58 -25.48 -16.04
N PHE A 18 -10.50 -26.45 -16.18
CA PHE A 18 -11.86 -26.29 -15.70
C PHE A 18 -11.91 -26.21 -14.17
N ILE A 19 -11.15 -27.05 -13.47
CA ILE A 19 -10.98 -26.96 -12.01
C ILE A 19 -10.43 -25.59 -11.62
N ASN A 20 -9.43 -25.09 -12.33
CA ASN A 20 -8.84 -23.78 -12.08
C ASN A 20 -9.84 -22.61 -12.29
N LEU A 21 -10.69 -22.70 -13.32
CA LEU A 21 -11.78 -21.73 -13.52
C LEU A 21 -12.71 -21.71 -12.31
N VAL A 22 -13.22 -22.87 -11.90
CA VAL A 22 -14.21 -23.00 -10.81
C VAL A 22 -13.62 -22.52 -9.47
N LEU A 23 -12.38 -22.89 -9.18
CA LEU A 23 -11.77 -22.59 -7.87
C LEU A 23 -11.27 -21.15 -7.76
N TYR A 24 -10.77 -20.55 -8.84
CA TYR A 24 -9.98 -19.31 -8.73
C TYR A 24 -10.48 -18.13 -9.57
N HIS A 25 -11.45 -18.30 -10.47
CA HIS A 25 -11.93 -17.20 -11.33
C HIS A 25 -13.24 -16.57 -10.86
N TYR A 26 -13.78 -16.99 -9.71
CA TYR A 26 -14.98 -16.36 -9.16
C TYR A 26 -14.84 -14.84 -9.01
N PRO A 27 -13.74 -14.27 -8.47
CA PRO A 27 -13.60 -12.82 -8.36
C PRO A 27 -13.58 -12.11 -9.71
N PHE A 28 -12.87 -12.67 -10.69
CA PHE A 28 -12.82 -12.17 -12.06
C PHE A 28 -14.23 -12.09 -12.67
N PHE A 29 -15.02 -13.16 -12.60
CA PHE A 29 -16.36 -13.17 -13.18
C PHE A 29 -17.38 -12.37 -12.36
N LYS A 30 -17.19 -12.24 -11.04
CA LYS A 30 -17.96 -11.32 -10.20
C LYS A 30 -17.77 -9.88 -10.68
N PHE A 31 -16.52 -9.47 -10.95
CA PHE A 31 -16.23 -8.15 -11.52
C PHE A 31 -16.83 -7.96 -12.90
N VAL A 32 -16.66 -8.93 -13.81
CA VAL A 32 -17.24 -8.88 -15.16
C VAL A 32 -18.76 -8.73 -15.08
N PHE A 33 -19.44 -9.56 -14.29
CA PHE A 33 -20.89 -9.54 -14.15
C PHE A 33 -21.42 -8.20 -13.61
N ALA A 34 -20.68 -7.57 -12.69
CA ALA A 34 -21.04 -6.26 -12.13
C ALA A 34 -20.84 -5.09 -13.12
N ASN A 35 -20.04 -5.26 -14.16
CA ASN A 35 -19.59 -4.17 -15.05
C ASN A 35 -20.05 -4.32 -16.51
N ILE A 36 -20.88 -5.32 -16.82
CA ILE A 36 -21.48 -5.51 -18.15
C ILE A 36 -23.00 -5.58 -18.05
N ASP A 37 -23.70 -5.19 -19.13
CA ASP A 37 -25.14 -5.42 -19.23
C ASP A 37 -25.43 -6.87 -19.62
N VAL A 38 -25.59 -7.73 -18.61
CA VAL A 38 -25.91 -9.16 -18.77
C VAL A 38 -27.32 -9.42 -19.32
N LYS A 39 -28.18 -8.40 -19.45
CA LYS A 39 -29.48 -8.53 -20.12
C LYS A 39 -29.35 -8.36 -21.64
N SER A 40 -28.27 -7.74 -22.10
CA SER A 40 -27.99 -7.59 -23.52
C SER A 40 -27.37 -8.87 -24.12
N LEU A 41 -27.69 -9.16 -25.38
CA LEU A 41 -27.06 -10.26 -26.11
C LEU A 41 -25.53 -10.12 -26.16
N ASN A 42 -25.03 -8.89 -26.34
CA ASN A 42 -23.60 -8.61 -26.38
C ASN A 42 -22.92 -8.92 -25.03
N GLY A 43 -23.52 -8.53 -23.90
CA GLY A 43 -23.00 -8.85 -22.57
C GLY A 43 -22.99 -10.36 -22.29
N ILE A 44 -24.04 -11.08 -22.69
CA ILE A 44 -24.09 -12.54 -22.59
C ILE A 44 -22.98 -13.20 -23.42
N LEU A 45 -22.81 -12.77 -24.68
CA LEU A 45 -21.76 -13.28 -25.56
C LEU A 45 -20.36 -12.99 -25.01
N LEU A 46 -20.13 -11.78 -24.50
CA LEU A 46 -18.88 -11.41 -23.86
C LEU A 46 -18.58 -12.31 -22.66
N LEU A 47 -19.55 -12.51 -21.75
CA LEU A 47 -19.38 -13.38 -20.58
C LEU A 47 -19.00 -14.82 -20.97
N PHE A 48 -19.77 -15.44 -21.88
CA PHE A 48 -19.46 -16.80 -22.35
C PHE A 48 -18.10 -16.87 -23.05
N SER A 49 -17.76 -15.84 -23.84
CA SER A 49 -16.48 -15.80 -24.52
C SER A 49 -15.30 -15.71 -23.56
N LEU A 50 -15.42 -14.93 -22.47
CA LEU A 50 -14.40 -14.82 -21.43
C LEU A 50 -14.26 -16.12 -20.64
N ILE A 51 -15.36 -16.83 -20.35
CA ILE A 51 -15.33 -18.17 -19.73
C ILE A 51 -14.55 -19.14 -20.62
N ILE A 52 -14.89 -19.20 -21.91
CA ILE A 52 -14.21 -20.10 -22.86
C ILE A 52 -12.74 -19.68 -23.01
N ALA A 53 -12.45 -18.39 -23.12
CA ALA A 53 -11.07 -17.88 -23.21
C ALA A 53 -10.24 -18.25 -21.97
N ALA A 54 -10.79 -18.10 -20.76
CA ALA A 54 -10.10 -18.47 -19.52
C ALA A 54 -9.80 -19.98 -19.46
N ILE A 55 -10.77 -20.83 -19.84
CA ILE A 55 -10.53 -22.28 -19.94
C ILE A 55 -9.46 -22.59 -20.99
N LEU A 56 -9.53 -21.99 -22.17
CA LEU A 56 -8.59 -22.31 -23.24
C LEU A 56 -7.18 -21.78 -22.97
N ALA A 57 -7.05 -20.59 -22.39
CA ALA A 57 -5.76 -20.00 -22.01
C ALA A 57 -5.07 -20.81 -20.91
N ASN A 58 -5.80 -21.20 -19.86
CA ASN A 58 -5.25 -22.04 -18.79
C ASN A 58 -4.95 -23.47 -19.27
N ALA A 59 -5.82 -24.07 -20.09
CA ALA A 59 -5.55 -25.38 -20.70
C ALA A 59 -4.32 -25.33 -21.61
N PHE A 60 -4.17 -24.26 -22.40
CA PHE A 60 -2.98 -24.02 -23.22
C PHE A 60 -1.72 -23.98 -22.37
N PHE A 61 -1.71 -23.15 -21.32
CA PHE A 61 -0.57 -23.00 -20.43
C PHE A 61 -0.21 -24.29 -19.70
N PHE A 62 -1.20 -24.98 -19.10
CA PHE A 62 -0.98 -26.24 -18.40
C PHE A 62 -0.46 -27.32 -19.35
N TYR A 63 -0.99 -27.38 -20.57
CA TYR A 63 -0.54 -28.33 -21.56
C TYR A 63 0.89 -28.07 -22.02
N LEU A 64 1.26 -26.79 -22.21
CA LEU A 64 2.61 -26.36 -22.53
C LEU A 64 3.60 -26.74 -21.41
N VAL A 65 3.29 -26.42 -20.16
CA VAL A 65 4.10 -26.75 -18.98
C VAL A 65 4.30 -28.26 -18.84
N LEU A 66 3.23 -29.06 -18.95
CA LEU A 66 3.31 -30.51 -18.83
C LEU A 66 4.11 -31.16 -19.96
N PHE A 67 4.06 -30.60 -21.16
CA PHE A 67 4.81 -31.11 -22.31
C PHE A 67 6.30 -30.75 -22.25
N LEU A 68 6.63 -29.49 -21.95
CA LEU A 68 8.01 -28.99 -21.88
C LEU A 68 8.73 -29.48 -20.63
N LEU A 69 8.12 -29.33 -19.45
CA LEU A 69 8.72 -29.61 -18.15
C LEU A 69 8.37 -31.02 -17.66
N ARG A 70 8.52 -32.02 -18.51
CA ARG A 70 8.08 -33.43 -18.36
C ARG A 70 8.01 -34.02 -16.93
N LYS A 71 9.04 -33.84 -16.10
CA LYS A 71 9.11 -34.37 -14.72
C LYS A 71 8.68 -33.37 -13.66
N VAL A 72 8.84 -32.07 -13.93
CA VAL A 72 8.65 -30.97 -12.97
C VAL A 72 7.31 -30.26 -13.18
N GLY A 73 6.66 -30.42 -14.32
CA GLY A 73 5.46 -29.68 -14.71
C GLY A 73 4.30 -29.90 -13.74
N LYS A 74 4.12 -31.13 -13.23
CA LYS A 74 3.14 -31.38 -12.17
C LYS A 74 3.43 -30.62 -10.88
N TRP A 75 4.71 -30.51 -10.50
CA TRP A 75 5.14 -29.74 -9.34
C TRP A 75 4.91 -28.24 -9.56
N LEU A 76 5.20 -27.72 -10.74
CA LEU A 76 4.94 -26.32 -11.08
C LEU A 76 3.44 -25.99 -11.08
N LEU A 77 2.59 -26.88 -11.60
CA LEU A 77 1.14 -26.69 -11.52
C LEU A 77 0.61 -26.76 -10.09
N ALA A 78 1.16 -27.66 -9.26
CA ALA A 78 0.83 -27.72 -7.83
C ALA A 78 1.23 -26.42 -7.11
N LEU A 79 2.40 -25.86 -7.43
CA LEU A 79 2.83 -24.56 -6.93
C LEU A 79 1.84 -23.46 -7.34
N PHE A 80 1.40 -23.41 -8.60
CA PHE A 80 0.39 -22.44 -9.03
C PHE A 80 -0.94 -22.61 -8.30
N PHE A 81 -1.39 -23.83 -8.02
CA PHE A 81 -2.61 -24.04 -7.23
C PHE A 81 -2.49 -23.52 -5.80
N ILE A 82 -1.31 -23.69 -5.17
CA ILE A 82 -1.05 -23.13 -3.84
C ILE A 82 -1.02 -21.60 -3.90
N ILE A 83 -0.29 -20.99 -4.85
CA ILE A 83 -0.21 -19.54 -4.99
C ILE A 83 -1.59 -18.96 -5.34
N ASN A 84 -2.37 -19.60 -6.21
CA ASN A 84 -3.73 -19.17 -6.52
C ASN A 84 -4.63 -19.21 -5.29
N ALA A 85 -4.49 -20.21 -4.42
CA ALA A 85 -5.24 -20.28 -3.17
C ALA A 85 -4.94 -19.09 -2.25
N ILE A 86 -3.66 -18.71 -2.14
CA ILE A 86 -3.23 -17.54 -1.38
C ILE A 86 -3.77 -16.26 -2.03
N ALA A 87 -3.54 -16.06 -3.33
CA ALA A 87 -3.99 -14.87 -4.05
C ALA A 87 -5.52 -14.69 -3.96
N VAL A 88 -6.30 -15.76 -4.15
CA VAL A 88 -7.77 -15.71 -4.07
C VAL A 88 -8.25 -15.49 -2.64
N TYR A 89 -7.54 -15.99 -1.62
CA TYR A 89 -7.82 -15.62 -0.23
C TYR A 89 -7.71 -14.11 -0.04
N PHE A 90 -6.60 -13.50 -0.46
CA PHE A 90 -6.42 -12.06 -0.31
C PHE A 90 -7.44 -11.25 -1.10
N ILE A 91 -7.74 -11.65 -2.35
CA ILE A 91 -8.77 -11.01 -3.18
C ILE A 91 -10.15 -11.08 -2.51
N ASN A 92 -10.53 -12.23 -1.96
CA ASN A 92 -11.86 -12.41 -1.36
C ASN A 92 -12.00 -11.77 0.02
N THR A 93 -10.95 -11.83 0.83
CA THR A 93 -10.98 -11.37 2.23
C THR A 93 -10.74 -9.86 2.34
N TYR A 94 -9.86 -9.31 1.50
CA TYR A 94 -9.44 -7.90 1.58
C TYR A 94 -9.78 -7.08 0.33
N GLY A 95 -10.26 -7.70 -0.76
CA GLY A 95 -10.62 -6.96 -1.98
C GLY A 95 -9.43 -6.49 -2.81
N VAL A 96 -8.22 -7.01 -2.55
CA VAL A 96 -7.01 -6.59 -3.29
C VAL A 96 -7.08 -6.98 -4.76
N ILE A 97 -6.40 -6.21 -5.60
CA ILE A 97 -6.17 -6.51 -7.03
C ILE A 97 -4.69 -6.83 -7.19
N ILE A 98 -4.36 -8.00 -7.74
CA ILE A 98 -2.97 -8.46 -7.90
C ILE A 98 -2.36 -7.86 -9.18
N ASP A 99 -2.27 -6.54 -9.23
CA ASP A 99 -1.62 -5.79 -10.30
C ASP A 99 -0.10 -5.65 -10.09
N GLU A 100 0.58 -4.88 -10.95
CA GLU A 100 2.02 -4.65 -10.84
C GLU A 100 2.43 -3.99 -9.52
N THR A 101 1.64 -3.03 -9.05
CA THR A 101 1.88 -2.32 -7.79
C THR A 101 1.78 -3.27 -6.60
N MET A 102 0.72 -4.08 -6.55
CA MET A 102 0.55 -5.08 -5.47
C MET A 102 1.67 -6.12 -5.47
N ILE A 103 2.18 -6.52 -6.65
CA ILE A 103 3.38 -7.36 -6.72
C ILE A 103 4.60 -6.65 -6.13
N GLY A 104 4.76 -5.35 -6.38
CA GLY A 104 5.77 -4.53 -5.72
C GLY A 104 5.65 -4.58 -4.19
N ASN A 105 4.44 -4.43 -3.65
CA ASN A 105 4.20 -4.53 -2.21
C ASN A 105 4.60 -5.91 -1.66
N VAL A 106 4.15 -6.99 -2.30
CA VAL A 106 4.48 -8.37 -1.89
C VAL A 106 5.99 -8.67 -1.96
N LEU A 107 6.71 -8.11 -2.95
CA LEU A 107 8.15 -8.36 -3.10
C LEU A 107 9.01 -7.49 -2.18
N ASN A 108 8.49 -6.36 -1.69
CA ASN A 108 9.19 -5.46 -0.78
C ASN A 108 8.74 -5.57 0.69
N THR A 109 7.70 -6.37 1.00
CA THR A 109 7.21 -6.61 2.37
C THR A 109 8.26 -7.28 3.27
N ASN A 110 8.04 -7.22 4.58
CA ASN A 110 8.87 -7.85 5.61
C ASN A 110 8.11 -8.95 6.39
N TYR A 111 8.81 -9.65 7.29
CA TYR A 111 8.23 -10.75 8.07
C TYR A 111 7.13 -10.28 9.04
N GLU A 112 7.29 -9.13 9.70
CA GLU A 112 6.32 -8.62 10.67
C GLU A 112 4.98 -8.32 9.98
N GLU A 113 5.03 -7.66 8.82
CA GLU A 113 3.85 -7.36 8.00
C GLU A 113 3.20 -8.62 7.43
N SER A 114 3.96 -9.49 6.76
CA SER A 114 3.40 -10.70 6.14
C SER A 114 2.84 -11.70 7.17
N SER A 115 3.47 -11.84 8.33
CA SER A 115 2.98 -12.71 9.40
C SER A 115 1.72 -12.16 10.07
N SER A 116 1.49 -10.85 10.01
CA SER A 116 0.28 -10.22 10.56
C SER A 116 -1.02 -10.66 9.86
N PHE A 117 -0.93 -11.17 8.62
CA PHE A 117 -2.07 -11.68 7.86
C PHE A 117 -2.39 -13.17 8.13
N PHE A 118 -1.63 -13.85 8.99
CA PHE A 118 -1.85 -15.26 9.26
C PHE A 118 -3.21 -15.49 9.94
N SER A 119 -4.05 -16.29 9.31
CA SER A 119 -5.38 -16.64 9.82
C SER A 119 -5.69 -18.13 9.61
N PHE A 120 -6.66 -18.64 10.37
CA PHE A 120 -7.16 -19.99 10.15
C PHE A 120 -7.85 -20.12 8.78
N GLY A 121 -8.53 -19.08 8.29
CA GLY A 121 -9.14 -19.09 6.96
C GLY A 121 -8.12 -19.16 5.84
N LEU A 122 -6.97 -18.47 5.94
CA LEU A 122 -5.86 -18.61 4.99
C LEU A 122 -5.37 -20.06 4.92
N VAL A 123 -5.22 -20.71 6.08
CA VAL A 123 -4.84 -22.13 6.14
C VAL A 123 -5.88 -23.02 5.46
N LEU A 124 -7.18 -22.78 5.68
CA LEU A 124 -8.25 -23.51 5.01
C LEU A 124 -8.23 -23.30 3.49
N TYR A 125 -8.03 -22.08 3.00
CA TYR A 125 -7.87 -21.80 1.57
C TYR A 125 -6.72 -22.61 0.97
N VAL A 126 -5.54 -22.54 1.58
CA VAL A 126 -4.34 -23.26 1.12
C VAL A 126 -4.58 -24.77 1.12
N ILE A 127 -5.21 -25.34 2.16
CA ILE A 127 -5.48 -26.78 2.22
C ILE A 127 -6.54 -27.19 1.19
N LEU A 128 -7.71 -26.55 1.21
CA LEU A 128 -8.89 -26.99 0.47
C LEU A 128 -8.78 -26.75 -1.03
N ILE A 129 -8.30 -25.57 -1.43
CA ILE A 129 -8.20 -25.20 -2.83
C ILE A 129 -6.76 -25.11 -3.33
N GLY A 130 -5.74 -25.28 -2.50
CA GLY A 130 -4.35 -25.40 -2.94
C GLY A 130 -3.84 -26.85 -2.92
N ILE A 131 -3.74 -27.44 -1.72
CA ILE A 131 -3.12 -28.75 -1.49
C ILE A 131 -3.98 -29.90 -2.01
N ILE A 132 -5.29 -29.92 -1.72
CA ILE A 132 -6.16 -31.02 -2.16
C ILE A 132 -6.20 -31.15 -3.70
N PRO A 133 -6.41 -30.07 -4.50
CA PRO A 133 -6.34 -30.15 -5.96
C PRO A 133 -4.95 -30.54 -6.46
N SER A 134 -3.88 -30.12 -5.75
CA SER A 134 -2.51 -30.53 -6.05
C SER A 134 -2.30 -32.04 -5.85
N ILE A 135 -2.83 -32.63 -4.78
CA ILE A 135 -2.79 -34.09 -4.57
C ILE A 135 -3.53 -34.81 -5.70
N LEU A 136 -4.69 -34.30 -6.13
CA LEU A 136 -5.44 -34.87 -7.26
C LEU A 136 -4.61 -34.85 -8.56
N LEU A 137 -3.85 -33.78 -8.79
CA LEU A 137 -2.93 -33.62 -9.91
C LEU A 137 -1.88 -34.75 -9.96
N PHE A 138 -1.34 -35.16 -8.82
CA PHE A 138 -0.39 -36.27 -8.75
C PHE A 138 -1.05 -37.64 -8.87
N LYS A 139 -2.26 -37.83 -8.32
CA LYS A 139 -2.99 -39.10 -8.40
C LYS A 139 -3.43 -39.46 -9.82
N ILE A 140 -3.78 -38.49 -10.66
CA ILE A 140 -4.21 -38.76 -12.04
C ILE A 140 -2.98 -38.96 -12.93
N LYS A 141 -2.84 -40.15 -13.52
CA LYS A 141 -1.80 -40.44 -14.52
C LYS A 141 -2.24 -39.96 -15.90
N PHE A 142 -1.30 -39.43 -16.67
CA PHE A 142 -1.56 -39.04 -18.05
C PHE A 142 -0.56 -39.67 -19.03
N VAL A 143 -1.05 -39.98 -20.22
CA VAL A 143 -0.26 -40.49 -21.33
C VAL A 143 0.27 -39.34 -22.16
N ARG A 144 1.54 -39.46 -22.54
CA ARG A 144 2.22 -38.48 -23.38
C ARG A 144 1.65 -38.47 -24.79
N VAL A 145 1.67 -37.29 -25.39
CA VAL A 145 1.33 -37.08 -26.79
C VAL A 145 2.61 -36.94 -27.63
N LYS A 146 2.55 -37.34 -28.90
CA LYS A 146 3.64 -37.10 -29.86
C LYS A 146 3.74 -35.60 -30.18
N LEU A 147 4.95 -35.10 -30.44
CA LEU A 147 5.22 -33.68 -30.74
C LEU A 147 4.31 -33.12 -31.85
N LYS A 148 4.10 -33.86 -32.94
CA LYS A 148 3.20 -33.44 -34.03
C LYS A 148 1.77 -33.14 -33.53
N LYS A 149 1.21 -34.00 -32.67
CA LYS A 149 -0.13 -33.79 -32.10
C LYS A 149 -0.14 -32.63 -31.10
N PHE A 150 0.92 -32.51 -30.30
CA PHE A 150 1.09 -31.37 -29.40
C PHE A 150 1.06 -30.04 -30.16
N LEU A 151 1.87 -29.90 -31.21
CA LEU A 151 1.92 -28.68 -32.02
C LEU A 151 0.58 -28.37 -32.69
N ILE A 152 -0.12 -29.38 -33.22
CA ILE A 152 -1.47 -29.21 -33.79
C ILE A 152 -2.44 -28.68 -32.72
N HIS A 153 -2.48 -29.28 -31.53
CA HIS A 153 -3.37 -28.81 -30.47
C HIS A 153 -3.06 -27.38 -30.02
N ILE A 154 -1.78 -27.04 -29.79
CA ILE A 154 -1.34 -25.68 -29.43
C ILE A 154 -1.77 -24.68 -30.52
N PHE A 155 -1.50 -24.99 -31.79
CA PHE A 155 -1.87 -24.13 -32.91
C PHE A 155 -3.38 -23.93 -33.02
N LEU A 156 -4.17 -25.00 -32.92
CA LEU A 156 -5.63 -24.91 -32.94
C LEU A 156 -6.17 -24.10 -31.75
N THR A 157 -5.64 -24.30 -30.54
CA THR A 157 -6.05 -23.53 -29.36
C THR A 157 -5.73 -22.04 -29.55
N LEU A 158 -4.57 -21.69 -30.09
CA LEU A 158 -4.21 -20.30 -30.38
C LEU A 158 -5.12 -19.67 -31.44
N ILE A 159 -5.45 -20.40 -32.52
CA ILE A 159 -6.40 -19.94 -33.52
C ILE A 159 -7.77 -19.65 -32.88
N VAL A 160 -8.26 -20.55 -32.03
CA VAL A 160 -9.54 -20.35 -31.36
C VAL A 160 -9.50 -19.15 -30.40
N LEU A 161 -8.42 -18.97 -29.65
CA LEU A 161 -8.24 -17.79 -28.79
C LEU A 161 -8.22 -16.49 -29.61
N VAL A 162 -7.50 -16.46 -30.73
CA VAL A 162 -7.46 -15.31 -31.65
C VAL A 162 -8.85 -15.05 -32.24
N PHE A 163 -9.55 -16.09 -32.67
CA PHE A 163 -10.93 -15.97 -33.17
C PHE A 163 -11.87 -15.41 -32.10
N ILE A 164 -11.81 -15.90 -30.86
CA ILE A 164 -12.59 -15.37 -29.74
C ILE A 164 -12.28 -13.89 -29.50
N ALA A 165 -10.99 -13.51 -29.54
CA ALA A 165 -10.59 -12.12 -29.38
C ALA A 165 -11.17 -11.21 -30.49
N PHE A 166 -11.08 -11.62 -31.76
CA PHE A 166 -11.66 -10.88 -32.90
C PHE A 166 -13.19 -10.85 -32.89
N ALA A 167 -13.83 -11.96 -32.53
CA ALA A 167 -15.28 -12.04 -32.39
C ALA A 167 -15.81 -11.08 -31.30
N ASN A 168 -14.97 -10.70 -30.33
CA ASN A 168 -15.26 -9.72 -29.29
C ASN A 168 -14.67 -8.33 -29.55
N SER A 169 -14.33 -8.01 -30.81
CA SER A 169 -13.77 -6.70 -31.18
C SER A 169 -14.62 -5.49 -30.77
N SER A 170 -15.94 -5.63 -30.78
CA SER A 170 -16.87 -4.60 -30.27
C SER A 170 -16.69 -4.28 -28.79
N ASN A 171 -16.13 -5.21 -28.00
CA ASN A 171 -15.94 -5.07 -26.56
C ASN A 171 -14.51 -4.67 -26.18
N TRP A 172 -13.60 -4.46 -27.14
CA TRP A 172 -12.19 -4.17 -26.86
C TRP A 172 -12.00 -2.90 -26.04
N LEU A 173 -12.76 -1.84 -26.29
CA LEU A 173 -12.68 -0.59 -25.51
C LEU A 173 -13.05 -0.81 -24.03
N TRP A 174 -14.04 -1.67 -23.77
CA TRP A 174 -14.43 -2.01 -22.39
C TRP A 174 -13.36 -2.87 -21.72
N ILE A 175 -12.79 -3.85 -22.43
CA ILE A 175 -11.70 -4.69 -21.92
C ILE A 175 -10.47 -3.84 -21.63
N ASP A 176 -10.11 -2.93 -22.53
CA ASP A 176 -8.96 -2.03 -22.39
C ASP A 176 -9.11 -1.10 -21.17
N LYS A 177 -10.29 -0.46 -21.05
CA LYS A 177 -10.64 0.38 -19.89
C LYS A 177 -10.51 -0.36 -18.56
N ASN A 178 -10.82 -1.66 -18.53
CA ASN A 178 -10.79 -2.48 -17.32
C ASN A 178 -9.58 -3.43 -17.25
N SER A 179 -8.57 -3.24 -18.11
CA SER A 179 -7.48 -4.21 -18.34
C SER A 179 -6.66 -4.50 -17.09
N LYS A 180 -6.33 -3.46 -16.29
CA LYS A 180 -5.59 -3.61 -15.03
C LYS A 180 -6.34 -4.51 -14.04
N THR A 181 -7.62 -4.24 -13.81
CA THR A 181 -8.47 -5.02 -12.88
C THR A 181 -8.69 -6.44 -13.41
N LEU A 182 -9.04 -6.61 -14.69
CA LEU A 182 -9.21 -7.92 -15.30
C LEU A 182 -7.93 -8.75 -15.22
N GLY A 183 -6.78 -8.15 -15.54
CA GLY A 183 -5.47 -8.79 -15.43
C GLY A 183 -5.13 -9.17 -13.99
N GLY A 184 -5.37 -8.28 -13.03
CA GLY A 184 -5.09 -8.52 -11.61
C GLY A 184 -5.96 -9.58 -10.93
N LEU A 185 -7.12 -9.93 -11.53
CA LEU A 185 -8.04 -10.96 -11.01
C LEU A 185 -7.92 -12.31 -11.74
N ALA A 186 -7.17 -12.41 -12.85
CA ALA A 186 -7.09 -13.62 -13.66
C ALA A 186 -5.97 -14.57 -13.18
N MET A 187 -6.29 -15.61 -12.41
CA MET A 187 -5.28 -16.58 -11.92
C MET A 187 -4.86 -17.60 -13.00
N PRO A 188 -3.59 -18.04 -13.06
CA PRO A 188 -2.40 -17.53 -12.37
C PRO A 188 -1.73 -16.33 -13.08
N TRP A 189 -2.37 -15.80 -14.13
CA TRP A 189 -1.82 -14.79 -15.02
C TRP A 189 -1.53 -13.46 -14.33
N SER A 190 -2.34 -13.09 -13.33
CA SER A 190 -2.19 -11.86 -12.56
C SER A 190 -0.77 -11.72 -12.02
N TYR A 191 -0.34 -12.59 -11.11
CA TYR A 191 0.99 -12.51 -10.54
C TYR A 191 2.08 -12.92 -11.54
N ALA A 192 1.84 -13.88 -12.44
CA ALA A 192 2.87 -14.32 -13.37
C ALA A 192 3.30 -13.22 -14.36
N VAL A 193 2.32 -12.49 -14.91
CA VAL A 193 2.56 -11.37 -15.83
C VAL A 193 3.05 -10.15 -15.05
N ASN A 194 2.41 -9.80 -13.93
CA ASN A 194 2.77 -8.61 -13.17
C ASN A 194 4.15 -8.71 -12.50
N ILE A 195 4.62 -9.90 -12.09
CA ILE A 195 6.03 -10.10 -11.69
C ILE A 195 6.98 -9.79 -12.85
N SER A 196 6.65 -10.22 -14.06
CA SER A 196 7.49 -9.97 -15.23
C SER A 196 7.51 -8.48 -15.61
N LEU A 197 6.36 -7.79 -15.50
CA LEU A 197 6.25 -6.34 -15.70
C LEU A 197 7.06 -5.58 -14.65
N PHE A 198 6.88 -5.94 -13.37
CA PHE A 198 7.60 -5.35 -12.25
C PHE A 198 9.11 -5.41 -12.47
N TYR A 199 9.67 -6.59 -12.75
CA TYR A 199 11.12 -6.70 -13.00
C TYR A 199 11.57 -6.03 -14.29
N LYS A 200 10.73 -5.97 -15.32
CA LYS A 200 11.04 -5.22 -16.55
C LYS A 200 11.14 -3.73 -16.26
N HIS A 201 10.22 -3.16 -15.47
CA HIS A 201 10.26 -1.75 -15.07
C HIS A 201 11.40 -1.50 -14.07
N LYS A 202 11.54 -2.33 -13.03
CA LYS A 202 12.66 -2.28 -12.08
C LYS A 202 14.05 -2.41 -12.73
N SER A 203 14.19 -3.23 -13.78
CA SER A 203 15.48 -3.35 -14.49
C SER A 203 15.87 -2.09 -15.27
N LYS A 204 14.92 -1.21 -15.54
CA LYS A 204 15.17 0.12 -16.10
C LYS A 204 15.54 1.13 -15.01
N GLU A 205 15.23 0.85 -13.74
CA GLU A 205 15.59 1.66 -12.57
C GLU A 205 17.07 1.40 -12.16
N ASN A 206 18.00 1.73 -13.06
CA ASN A 206 19.39 2.05 -12.67
C ASN A 206 19.59 3.56 -12.52
N GLU A 207 18.49 4.30 -12.37
CA GLU A 207 18.50 5.75 -12.31
C GLU A 207 18.98 6.16 -10.93
N LYS A 208 20.12 6.88 -10.91
CA LYS A 208 20.51 7.63 -9.73
C LYS A 208 19.53 8.78 -9.57
N GLU A 209 19.23 9.12 -8.33
CA GLU A 209 18.43 10.30 -8.02
C GLU A 209 18.96 11.53 -8.76
N ILE A 210 18.05 12.29 -9.36
CA ILE A 210 18.34 13.58 -9.95
C ILE A 210 18.51 14.57 -8.80
N LEU A 211 19.75 15.00 -8.56
CA LEU A 211 20.05 16.01 -7.56
C LEU A 211 19.39 17.33 -7.94
N LEU A 212 18.68 17.93 -6.98
CA LEU A 212 18.14 19.27 -7.06
C LEU A 212 19.29 20.30 -7.02
N PRO A 213 19.07 21.53 -7.54
CA PRO A 213 20.03 22.62 -7.43
C PRO A 213 20.44 22.89 -5.98
N ASN A 214 21.67 23.34 -5.72
CA ASN A 214 22.09 23.68 -4.35
C ASN A 214 21.23 24.80 -3.74
N ALA A 215 21.10 24.75 -2.42
CA ALA A 215 20.44 25.74 -1.58
C ALA A 215 21.39 26.33 -0.52
N THR A 216 20.98 27.45 0.06
CA THR A 216 21.70 28.10 1.17
C THR A 216 20.74 28.44 2.31
N ILE A 217 21.27 28.66 3.51
CA ILE A 217 20.47 29.06 4.68
C ILE A 217 20.43 30.59 4.76
N LYS A 218 19.24 31.21 4.81
CA LYS A 218 19.06 32.67 4.79
C LYS A 218 19.39 33.36 6.11
N ASN A 219 19.23 32.67 7.24
CA ASN A 219 19.43 33.28 8.56
C ASN A 219 19.99 32.27 9.59
N ASN A 220 20.50 32.80 10.69
CA ASN A 220 21.09 32.01 11.77
C ASN A 220 20.14 31.75 12.95
N GLU A 221 18.85 32.09 12.80
CA GLU A 221 17.85 31.78 13.82
C GLU A 221 17.76 30.27 14.01
N LYS A 222 17.67 29.81 15.27
CA LYS A 222 17.50 28.39 15.54
C LYS A 222 16.07 27.98 15.20
N SER A 223 15.92 26.95 14.38
CA SER A 223 14.61 26.47 13.93
C SER A 223 14.59 24.95 13.83
N VAL A 224 13.54 24.34 14.38
CA VAL A 224 13.29 22.90 14.32
C VAL A 224 11.96 22.69 13.62
N PHE A 225 11.97 21.91 12.56
CA PHE A 225 10.77 21.44 11.90
C PHE A 225 10.63 19.94 12.13
N VAL A 226 9.49 19.49 12.64
CA VAL A 226 9.18 18.07 12.79
C VAL A 226 8.12 17.66 11.78
N LEU A 227 8.49 16.81 10.84
CA LEU A 227 7.57 16.16 9.91
C LEU A 227 7.20 14.78 10.49
N VAL A 228 5.97 14.64 10.95
CA VAL A 228 5.41 13.35 11.37
C VAL A 228 4.65 12.75 10.20
N ILE A 229 5.17 11.66 9.64
CA ILE A 229 4.52 10.92 8.56
C ILE A 229 3.71 9.79 9.20
N GLY A 230 2.39 9.96 9.18
CA GLY A 230 1.42 8.96 9.61
C GLY A 230 1.28 7.84 8.59
N GLU A 231 0.78 6.71 9.07
CA GLU A 231 0.51 5.50 8.28
C GLU A 231 -0.96 5.16 8.37
N SER A 232 -1.66 5.06 7.23
CA SER A 232 -3.07 4.63 7.13
C SER A 232 -4.11 5.49 7.87
N ALA A 233 -3.77 6.68 8.32
CA ALA A 233 -4.69 7.57 9.01
C ALA A 233 -5.60 8.32 7.99
N ARG A 234 -6.92 8.19 8.12
CA ARG A 234 -7.91 8.89 7.27
C ARG A 234 -8.57 10.03 8.03
N SER A 235 -8.75 11.17 7.37
CA SER A 235 -9.27 12.40 8.02
C SER A 235 -10.68 12.23 8.60
N GLU A 236 -11.50 11.38 7.96
CA GLU A 236 -12.89 11.12 8.37
C GLU A 236 -13.03 10.63 9.83
N ASN A 237 -11.98 10.05 10.42
CA ASN A 237 -12.00 9.53 11.79
C ASN A 237 -11.32 10.43 12.82
N PHE A 238 -10.95 11.65 12.45
CA PHE A 238 -10.39 12.65 13.37
C PHE A 238 -11.51 13.60 13.86
N SER A 239 -11.70 13.74 15.18
CA SER A 239 -12.70 14.66 15.74
C SER A 239 -12.41 16.11 15.38
N LEU A 240 -11.14 16.45 15.12
CA LEU A 240 -10.73 17.75 14.57
C LEU A 240 -11.45 18.10 13.26
N TYR A 241 -11.78 17.10 12.44
CA TYR A 241 -12.45 17.25 11.14
C TYR A 241 -13.97 17.05 11.24
N GLY A 242 -14.53 17.01 12.46
CA GLY A 242 -15.96 16.84 12.71
C GLY A 242 -16.42 15.40 12.90
N TYR A 243 -15.49 14.44 13.09
CA TYR A 243 -15.85 13.08 13.46
C TYR A 243 -16.59 13.03 14.81
N LYS A 244 -17.58 12.14 14.92
CA LYS A 244 -18.54 12.13 16.04
C LYS A 244 -17.96 11.64 17.35
N LYS A 245 -16.96 10.74 17.31
CA LYS A 245 -16.28 10.26 18.52
C LYS A 245 -15.09 11.17 18.79
N ASP A 246 -14.82 11.42 20.07
CA ASP A 246 -13.71 12.28 20.49
C ASP A 246 -12.36 11.54 20.36
N THR A 247 -11.85 11.45 19.13
CA THR A 247 -10.58 10.79 18.79
C THR A 247 -9.36 11.70 18.97
N ASN A 248 -9.56 13.02 19.06
CA ASN A 248 -8.49 14.00 19.30
C ASN A 248 -8.74 14.89 20.55
N PRO A 249 -8.89 14.29 21.75
CA PRO A 249 -9.19 15.03 22.98
C PRO A 249 -8.04 15.91 23.50
N LEU A 250 -6.80 15.70 23.05
CA LEU A 250 -5.62 16.46 23.46
C LEU A 250 -5.32 17.58 22.46
N LEU A 251 -5.15 17.27 21.18
CA LEU A 251 -4.82 18.26 20.15
C LEU A 251 -5.85 19.39 20.06
N SER A 252 -7.13 19.09 20.26
CA SER A 252 -8.23 20.07 20.25
C SER A 252 -8.12 21.16 21.33
N LYS A 253 -7.27 20.97 22.35
CA LYS A 253 -7.05 21.92 23.45
C LYS A 253 -5.72 22.67 23.34
N ILE A 254 -4.88 22.31 22.37
CA ILE A 254 -3.57 22.92 22.18
C ILE A 254 -3.75 24.15 21.27
N GLU A 255 -3.30 25.30 21.76
CA GLU A 255 -3.26 26.53 20.95
C GLU A 255 -2.34 26.36 19.72
N ASN A 256 -2.67 27.07 18.64
CA ASN A 256 -1.92 27.07 17.39
C ASN A 256 -1.82 25.71 16.68
N VAL A 257 -2.75 24.80 16.97
CA VAL A 257 -3.01 23.61 16.15
C VAL A 257 -4.04 23.96 15.09
N HIS A 258 -3.66 23.74 13.83
CA HIS A 258 -4.49 23.95 12.65
C HIS A 258 -4.62 22.63 11.88
N HIS A 259 -5.72 22.44 11.18
CA HIS A 259 -5.93 21.27 10.34
C HIS A 259 -6.53 21.67 9.00
N TYR A 260 -6.20 20.90 7.96
CA TYR A 260 -6.56 21.20 6.58
C TYR A 260 -6.96 19.92 5.86
N ASN A 261 -7.82 20.05 4.86
CA ASN A 261 -8.10 18.92 3.97
C ASN A 261 -6.85 18.62 3.13
N ALA A 262 -6.60 17.35 2.88
CA ALA A 262 -5.56 16.91 1.96
C ALA A 262 -5.94 15.57 1.34
N GLN A 263 -5.47 15.34 0.12
CA GLN A 263 -5.57 14.06 -0.55
C GLN A 263 -4.19 13.47 -0.80
N SER A 264 -4.04 12.17 -0.53
CA SER A 264 -2.83 11.44 -0.89
C SER A 264 -2.76 11.21 -2.40
N CYS A 265 -1.55 11.20 -2.95
CA CYS A 265 -1.34 10.90 -4.37
C CYS A 265 -1.55 9.40 -4.68
N ALA A 266 -1.47 8.55 -3.66
CA ALA A 266 -1.48 7.11 -3.75
C ALA A 266 -2.16 6.51 -2.51
N THR A 267 -2.39 5.20 -2.57
CA THR A 267 -3.13 4.44 -1.54
C THR A 267 -2.23 3.41 -0.84
N TYR A 268 -0.92 3.60 -0.88
CA TYR A 268 0.06 2.68 -0.29
C TYR A 268 1.35 3.44 0.06
N THR A 269 2.02 2.97 1.11
CA THR A 269 3.09 3.68 1.83
C THR A 269 4.23 4.19 0.95
N THR A 270 4.83 3.33 0.12
CA THR A 270 6.03 3.71 -0.66
C THR A 270 5.78 4.87 -1.63
N ALA A 271 4.60 4.93 -2.26
CA ALA A 271 4.24 6.04 -3.14
C ALA A 271 3.75 7.27 -2.36
N GLY A 272 2.99 7.10 -1.27
CA GLY A 272 2.59 8.20 -0.40
C GLY A 272 3.80 8.94 0.20
N LEU A 273 4.78 8.19 0.70
CA LEU A 273 6.06 8.72 1.18
C LEU A 273 6.80 9.49 0.09
N LYS A 274 6.89 8.94 -1.13
CA LYS A 274 7.52 9.64 -2.25
C LYS A 274 6.87 11.00 -2.49
N CYS A 275 5.54 11.07 -2.52
CA CYS A 275 4.80 12.31 -2.76
C CYS A 275 4.97 13.35 -1.65
N ILE A 276 4.99 12.93 -0.38
CA ILE A 276 5.26 13.81 0.76
C ILE A 276 6.67 14.42 0.67
N LEU A 277 7.65 13.63 0.23
CA LEU A 277 9.06 13.99 0.29
C LEU A 277 9.61 14.60 -1.01
N GLU A 278 8.85 14.62 -2.10
CA GLU A 278 9.25 15.22 -3.37
C GLU A 278 8.70 16.63 -3.55
N HIS A 279 9.44 17.46 -4.30
CA HIS A 279 9.09 18.86 -4.50
C HIS A 279 7.93 19.08 -5.50
N LYS A 280 7.65 18.11 -6.38
CA LYS A 280 6.54 18.14 -7.35
C LYS A 280 6.32 16.76 -7.97
N ASP A 281 5.09 16.51 -8.40
CA ASP A 281 4.75 15.35 -9.24
C ASP A 281 5.29 15.55 -10.67
N THR A 282 6.35 14.82 -11.00
CA THR A 282 6.95 14.80 -12.35
C THR A 282 7.09 13.39 -12.91
N GLY A 283 6.88 12.36 -12.10
CA GLY A 283 7.27 10.99 -12.40
C GLY A 283 8.79 10.72 -12.35
N ASP A 284 9.62 11.76 -12.38
CA ASP A 284 11.09 11.64 -12.29
C ASP A 284 11.51 11.19 -10.87
N LEU A 285 12.75 10.68 -10.76
CA LEU A 285 13.36 10.28 -9.50
C LEU A 285 14.25 11.40 -8.95
N TYR A 286 13.66 12.51 -8.47
CA TYR A 286 14.43 13.56 -7.80
C TYR A 286 14.87 13.13 -6.39
N GLU A 287 15.97 13.72 -5.90
CA GLU A 287 16.36 13.54 -4.50
C GLU A 287 15.25 14.02 -3.54
N ILE A 288 15.04 13.28 -2.47
CA ILE A 288 13.99 13.55 -1.47
C ILE A 288 14.39 14.68 -0.50
N LEU A 289 13.39 15.32 0.11
CA LEU A 289 13.55 16.44 1.05
C LEU A 289 14.63 16.21 2.14
N PRO A 290 14.67 15.08 2.86
CA PRO A 290 15.70 14.84 3.88
C PRO A 290 17.12 14.81 3.29
N ASN A 291 17.30 14.13 2.16
CA ASN A 291 18.59 14.06 1.45
C ASN A 291 19.01 15.45 0.97
N TYR A 292 18.06 16.19 0.39
CA TYR A 292 18.27 17.54 -0.10
C TYR A 292 18.72 18.49 1.00
N LEU A 293 18.03 18.51 2.14
CA LEU A 293 18.37 19.37 3.27
C LEU A 293 19.70 18.98 3.91
N TYR A 294 19.95 17.69 4.11
CA TYR A 294 21.20 17.19 4.67
C TYR A 294 22.40 17.60 3.81
N ARG A 295 22.27 17.49 2.49
CA ARG A 295 23.30 17.93 1.52
C ARG A 295 23.56 19.43 1.55
N ASN A 296 22.56 20.24 1.95
CA ASN A 296 22.63 21.70 2.05
C ASN A 296 22.76 22.20 3.50
N ASP A 297 23.51 21.45 4.33
CA ASP A 297 23.99 21.86 5.66
C ASP A 297 22.94 21.96 6.79
N VAL A 298 21.75 21.42 6.58
CA VAL A 298 20.72 21.25 7.61
C VAL A 298 20.98 19.96 8.39
N GLU A 299 20.79 19.98 9.72
CA GLU A 299 20.78 18.74 10.49
C GLU A 299 19.50 17.96 10.19
N VAL A 300 19.62 16.70 9.83
CA VAL A 300 18.47 15.86 9.47
C VAL A 300 18.50 14.60 10.31
N ILE A 301 17.43 14.41 11.09
CA ILE A 301 17.21 13.25 11.94
C ILE A 301 16.00 12.51 11.37
N TRP A 302 16.16 11.21 11.08
CA TRP A 302 15.04 10.36 10.67
C TRP A 302 14.89 9.22 11.67
N ARG A 303 13.71 9.08 12.26
CA ARG A 303 13.35 7.98 13.15
C ARG A 303 12.14 7.25 12.58
N SER A 304 12.24 5.93 12.43
CA SER A 304 11.18 5.14 11.79
C SER A 304 10.80 3.93 12.63
N THR A 305 9.51 3.75 12.90
CA THR A 305 8.94 2.48 13.35
C THR A 305 8.24 1.72 12.22
N ASN A 306 8.22 2.32 11.03
CA ASN A 306 7.68 1.76 9.80
C ASN A 306 8.78 1.58 8.74
N TRP A 307 8.40 1.14 7.53
CA TRP A 307 9.29 0.89 6.40
C TRP A 307 8.71 1.52 5.12
N GLY A 308 9.47 1.52 4.03
CA GLY A 308 9.00 1.96 2.72
C GLY A 308 9.51 3.33 2.30
N GLU A 309 10.35 3.96 3.13
CA GLU A 309 11.07 5.16 2.77
C GLU A 309 11.93 4.97 1.51
N PRO A 310 11.99 5.97 0.61
CA PRO A 310 13.00 6.00 -0.44
C PRO A 310 14.42 5.98 0.14
N PRO A 311 15.47 5.71 -0.66
CA PRO A 311 16.84 5.68 -0.17
C PRO A 311 17.22 6.95 0.62
N VAL A 312 17.35 6.83 1.96
CA VAL A 312 17.74 7.94 2.82
C VAL A 312 19.27 7.98 2.95
N HIS A 313 19.86 9.12 2.61
CA HIS A 313 21.30 9.37 2.55
C HIS A 313 21.73 10.41 3.59
N ILE A 314 21.37 10.17 4.86
CA ILE A 314 21.70 11.06 5.98
C ILE A 314 22.49 10.30 7.05
N LYS A 315 23.18 11.04 7.93
CA LYS A 315 23.95 10.44 9.03
C LYS A 315 23.07 9.88 10.15
N ASN A 316 22.00 10.60 10.52
CA ASN A 316 21.19 10.29 11.70
C ASN A 316 19.88 9.59 11.32
N PHE A 317 19.98 8.50 10.55
CA PHE A 317 18.87 7.61 10.27
C PHE A 317 18.81 6.52 11.36
N GLN A 318 17.63 6.31 11.94
CA GLN A 318 17.40 5.37 13.03
C GLN A 318 16.13 4.56 12.75
N ASN A 319 16.29 3.25 12.58
CA ASN A 319 15.17 2.34 12.38
C ASN A 319 14.61 1.81 13.71
N LYS A 320 13.51 1.04 13.63
CA LYS A 320 12.81 0.46 14.78
C LYS A 320 13.74 -0.36 15.68
N GLU A 321 14.66 -1.13 15.12
CA GLU A 321 15.57 -1.98 15.89
C GLU A 321 16.59 -1.13 16.67
N GLU A 322 17.18 -0.13 16.02
CA GLU A 322 18.12 0.79 16.66
C GLU A 322 17.47 1.64 17.76
N LEU A 323 16.21 2.03 17.58
CA LEU A 323 15.44 2.73 18.61
C LEU A 323 15.15 1.80 19.80
N ARG A 324 14.67 0.57 19.53
CA ARG A 324 14.36 -0.42 20.57
C ARG A 324 15.56 -0.81 21.42
N ASN A 325 16.76 -0.84 20.84
CA ASN A 325 17.98 -1.15 21.58
C ASN A 325 18.40 -0.05 22.58
N ARG A 326 17.79 1.14 22.51
CA ARG A 326 18.12 2.30 23.34
C ARG A 326 16.98 2.74 24.28
N CYS A 327 15.82 2.10 24.19
CA CYS A 327 14.63 2.43 24.96
C CYS A 327 14.30 1.31 25.96
N GLU A 328 13.91 1.68 27.18
CA GLU A 328 13.45 0.76 28.23
C GLU A 328 12.00 1.06 28.63
N GLY A 329 11.16 0.01 28.71
CA GLY A 329 9.75 0.12 29.13
C GLY A 329 8.74 -0.38 28.10
N GLU A 330 7.45 -0.36 28.47
CA GLU A 330 6.36 -0.84 27.60
C GLU A 330 6.12 0.07 26.39
N GLN A 331 6.37 1.37 26.53
CA GLN A 331 6.24 2.37 25.47
C GLN A 331 7.16 2.11 24.28
N CYS A 332 8.28 1.41 24.50
CA CYS A 332 9.24 1.02 23.45
C CYS A 332 8.66 -0.02 22.46
N GLY A 333 7.51 -0.61 22.77
CA GLY A 333 6.79 -1.51 21.87
C GLY A 333 5.94 -0.80 20.81
N TYR A 334 5.78 0.53 20.93
CA TYR A 334 4.84 1.32 20.14
C TYR A 334 5.52 2.58 19.56
N ASP A 335 4.79 3.35 18.77
CA ASP A 335 5.35 4.51 18.04
C ASP A 335 5.79 5.67 18.96
N GLU A 336 5.40 5.68 20.23
CA GLU A 336 5.94 6.61 21.24
C GLU A 336 7.46 6.52 21.39
N ILE A 337 8.07 5.38 21.03
CA ILE A 337 9.55 5.23 20.99
C ILE A 337 10.23 6.26 20.07
N LEU A 338 9.52 6.80 19.08
CA LEU A 338 10.06 7.83 18.19
C LEU A 338 10.45 9.10 18.94
N LEU A 339 9.81 9.38 20.09
CA LEU A 339 10.04 10.55 20.92
C LEU A 339 11.15 10.35 21.96
N ASP A 340 11.52 9.10 22.26
CA ASP A 340 12.49 8.76 23.30
C ASP A 340 13.86 9.44 23.06
N GLY A 341 14.29 10.31 23.98
CA GLY A 341 15.54 11.07 23.86
C GLY A 341 15.61 12.03 22.66
N LEU A 342 14.47 12.41 22.06
CA LEU A 342 14.45 13.25 20.86
C LEU A 342 14.91 14.68 21.16
N SER A 343 14.39 15.27 22.24
CA SER A 343 14.72 16.64 22.67
C SER A 343 16.21 16.81 22.95
N GLU A 344 16.83 15.84 23.64
CA GLU A 344 18.26 15.82 23.91
C GLU A 344 19.07 15.74 22.61
N GLN A 345 18.63 14.93 21.65
CA GLN A 345 19.30 14.82 20.35
C GLN A 345 19.21 16.14 19.55
N ILE A 346 18.05 16.82 19.60
CA ILE A 346 17.86 18.13 18.96
C ILE A 346 18.78 19.17 19.62
N LEU A 347 18.80 19.25 20.94
CA LEU A 347 19.62 20.20 21.69
C LEU A 347 21.13 19.96 21.55
N ALA A 348 21.55 18.71 21.30
CA ALA A 348 22.94 18.36 21.05
C ALA A 348 23.45 18.76 19.65
N SER A 349 22.55 19.12 18.73
CA SER A 349 22.94 19.56 17.39
C SER A 349 23.73 20.87 17.42
N LYS A 350 24.74 20.94 16.54
CA LYS A 350 25.52 22.17 16.32
C LYS A 350 24.97 23.02 15.18
N LYS A 351 23.93 22.55 14.48
CA LYS A 351 23.29 23.26 13.37
C LYS A 351 22.13 24.09 13.90
N ASN A 352 21.90 25.25 13.29
CA ASN A 352 20.76 26.11 13.65
C ASN A 352 19.46 25.65 12.98
N LYS A 353 19.53 24.93 11.86
CA LYS A 353 18.37 24.42 11.13
C LYS A 353 18.32 22.91 11.27
N ILE A 354 17.19 22.40 11.75
CA ILE A 354 17.00 20.97 12.03
C ILE A 354 15.69 20.51 11.41
N LEU A 355 15.74 19.49 10.56
CA LEU A 355 14.58 18.70 10.16
C LEU A 355 14.59 17.40 10.96
N VAL A 356 13.48 17.11 11.63
CA VAL A 356 13.21 15.80 12.21
C VAL A 356 12.10 15.17 11.39
N VAL A 357 12.30 13.93 10.92
CA VAL A 357 11.24 13.11 10.34
C VAL A 357 10.93 11.95 11.28
N LEU A 358 9.68 11.85 11.70
CA LEU A 358 9.14 10.75 12.50
C LEU A 358 8.18 9.95 11.63
N HIS A 359 8.54 8.72 11.28
CA HIS A 359 7.75 7.85 10.41
C HIS A 359 7.06 6.76 11.25
N THR A 360 5.73 6.87 11.40
CA THR A 360 4.93 6.05 12.32
C THR A 360 4.32 4.85 11.62
N SER A 361 3.83 3.87 12.39
CA SER A 361 3.16 2.65 11.91
C SER A 361 1.75 2.47 12.49
N THR A 362 1.18 3.56 13.02
CA THR A 362 0.14 3.53 14.06
C THR A 362 -1.20 2.99 13.57
N SER A 363 -1.70 3.43 12.42
CA SER A 363 -3.01 2.98 11.92
C SER A 363 -2.88 1.85 10.90
N HIS A 364 -1.71 1.24 10.73
CA HIS A 364 -1.49 0.14 9.79
C HIS A 364 -2.28 -1.12 10.20
N GLY A 365 -3.18 -1.57 9.34
CA GLY A 365 -3.95 -2.81 9.53
C GLY A 365 -3.16 -4.11 9.30
N PRO A 366 -3.80 -5.28 9.35
CA PRO A 366 -5.18 -5.50 9.81
C PRO A 366 -5.28 -5.55 11.36
N THR A 367 -4.17 -5.56 12.08
CA THR A 367 -4.16 -5.71 13.54
C THR A 367 -4.18 -4.37 14.29
N TYR A 368 -5.16 -3.51 14.02
CA TYR A 368 -5.26 -2.17 14.63
C TYR A 368 -5.18 -2.20 16.16
N TYR A 369 -5.83 -3.19 16.79
CA TYR A 369 -5.85 -3.38 18.25
C TYR A 369 -4.48 -3.62 18.90
N LYS A 370 -3.43 -3.92 18.11
CA LYS A 370 -2.06 -4.10 18.59
C LYS A 370 -1.21 -2.84 18.46
N LYS A 371 -1.74 -1.77 17.88
CA LYS A 371 -0.97 -0.57 17.52
C LYS A 371 -0.95 0.51 18.59
N TYR A 372 -1.66 0.29 19.69
CA TYR A 372 -1.72 1.21 20.82
C TYR A 372 -1.66 0.44 22.15
N PRO A 373 -1.06 1.02 23.20
CA PRO A 373 -1.16 0.48 24.55
C PRO A 373 -2.59 0.44 25.07
N GLN A 374 -2.90 -0.49 25.98
CA GLN A 374 -4.26 -0.72 26.48
C GLN A 374 -4.94 0.54 27.04
N GLN A 375 -4.19 1.47 27.64
CA GLN A 375 -4.73 2.72 28.19
C GLN A 375 -5.38 3.66 27.14
N PHE A 376 -5.06 3.45 25.86
CA PHE A 376 -5.64 4.16 24.71
C PHE A 376 -6.80 3.40 24.05
N GLU A 377 -7.22 2.24 24.60
CA GLU A 377 -8.45 1.56 24.20
C GLU A 377 -9.68 2.29 24.79
N LYS A 378 -10.01 3.46 24.23
CA LYS A 378 -11.14 4.30 24.68
C LYS A 378 -12.48 3.80 24.16
N PHE A 379 -12.50 3.26 22.95
CA PHE A 379 -13.68 2.71 22.31
C PHE A 379 -13.64 1.19 22.34
N SER A 380 -14.73 0.57 22.78
CA SER A 380 -14.87 -0.88 22.92
C SER A 380 -16.30 -1.32 22.59
N PRO A 381 -16.53 -2.57 22.17
CA PRO A 381 -15.55 -3.64 21.92
C PRO A 381 -14.64 -3.36 20.70
N VAL A 382 -13.51 -4.08 20.58
CA VAL A 382 -12.53 -3.92 19.50
C VAL A 382 -12.34 -5.21 18.68
N CYS A 383 -12.12 -5.05 17.37
CA CYS A 383 -11.83 -6.17 16.46
C CYS A 383 -10.44 -6.76 16.74
N LYS A 384 -10.40 -8.06 17.10
CA LYS A 384 -9.15 -8.81 17.35
C LYS A 384 -8.90 -9.90 16.28
N SER A 385 -9.48 -9.72 15.10
CA SER A 385 -9.34 -10.61 13.94
C SER A 385 -8.50 -9.94 12.86
N VAL A 386 -7.75 -10.73 12.09
CA VAL A 386 -7.09 -10.27 10.87
C VAL A 386 -8.00 -10.40 9.63
N GLU A 387 -9.07 -11.19 9.76
CA GLU A 387 -10.16 -11.29 8.79
C GLU A 387 -11.22 -10.28 9.19
N LEU A 388 -11.03 -9.03 8.75
CA LEU A 388 -11.77 -7.87 9.24
C LEU A 388 -13.29 -7.97 9.02
N ALA A 389 -13.71 -8.66 7.96
CA ALA A 389 -15.12 -8.94 7.68
C ALA A 389 -15.82 -9.84 8.71
N ASN A 390 -15.06 -10.55 9.56
CA ASN A 390 -15.64 -11.36 10.65
C ASN A 390 -15.95 -10.52 11.89
N CYS A 391 -15.44 -9.29 11.97
CA CYS A 391 -15.77 -8.35 13.04
C CYS A 391 -17.02 -7.57 12.68
N THR A 392 -17.75 -7.10 13.69
CA THR A 392 -18.78 -6.08 13.46
C THR A 392 -18.11 -4.78 12.98
N GLN A 393 -18.85 -3.99 12.22
CA GLN A 393 -18.38 -2.67 11.76
C GLN A 393 -17.96 -1.79 12.94
N GLU A 394 -18.70 -1.85 14.04
CA GLU A 394 -18.41 -1.10 15.26
C GLU A 394 -17.09 -1.54 15.91
N GLU A 395 -16.84 -2.85 16.05
CA GLU A 395 -15.57 -3.37 16.60
C GLU A 395 -14.36 -2.95 15.77
N LEU A 396 -14.49 -2.99 14.45
CA LEU A 396 -13.43 -2.59 13.53
C LEU A 396 -13.15 -1.09 13.63
N ILE A 397 -14.20 -0.27 13.54
CA ILE A 397 -14.08 1.19 13.68
C ILE A 397 -13.52 1.55 15.06
N ASN A 398 -13.97 0.92 16.15
CA ASN A 398 -13.45 1.17 17.49
C ASN A 398 -11.95 0.84 17.61
N ALA A 399 -11.51 -0.30 17.05
CA ALA A 399 -10.10 -0.67 17.04
C ALA A 399 -9.28 0.37 16.25
N TYR A 400 -9.79 0.84 15.11
CA TYR A 400 -9.14 1.87 14.32
C TYR A 400 -9.12 3.24 15.03
N ASP A 401 -10.24 3.68 15.60
CA ASP A 401 -10.37 4.98 16.30
C ASP A 401 -9.39 5.08 17.48
N ASN A 402 -9.13 3.97 18.17
CA ASN A 402 -8.14 3.93 19.25
C ASN A 402 -6.70 4.15 18.74
N THR A 403 -6.39 3.81 17.47
CA THR A 403 -5.11 4.19 16.84
C THR A 403 -5.02 5.70 16.65
N ILE A 404 -6.14 6.37 16.36
CA ILE A 404 -6.21 7.83 16.21
C ILE A 404 -6.08 8.51 17.58
N VAL A 405 -6.71 7.96 18.63
CA VAL A 405 -6.51 8.43 20.01
C VAL A 405 -5.04 8.32 20.43
N TYR A 406 -4.35 7.25 20.05
CA TYR A 406 -2.93 7.11 20.34
C TYR A 406 -2.07 8.07 19.52
N THR A 407 -2.42 8.31 18.26
CA THR A 407 -1.79 9.34 17.42
C THR A 407 -1.97 10.74 18.02
N ASP A 408 -3.17 11.09 18.51
CA ASP A 408 -3.45 12.34 19.22
C ASP A 408 -2.51 12.53 20.41
N TYR A 409 -2.30 11.47 21.22
CA TYR A 409 -1.36 11.49 22.33
C TYR A 409 0.09 11.70 21.88
N ILE A 410 0.59 10.95 20.89
CA ILE A 410 1.97 11.09 20.40
C ILE A 410 2.22 12.51 19.90
N LEU A 411 1.28 13.07 19.13
CA LEU A 411 1.41 14.43 18.59
C LEU A 411 1.32 15.49 19.69
N ALA A 412 0.45 15.32 20.68
CA ALA A 412 0.35 16.22 21.82
C ALA A 412 1.63 16.22 22.67
N THR A 413 2.20 15.05 22.96
CA THR A 413 3.46 14.90 23.69
C THR A 413 4.62 15.54 22.91
N LEU A 414 4.71 15.28 21.60
CA LEU A 414 5.70 15.93 20.74
C LEU A 414 5.59 17.46 20.79
N ILE A 415 4.37 18.01 20.70
CA ILE A 415 4.17 19.45 20.76
C ILE A 415 4.62 20.00 22.13
N ASP A 416 4.32 19.30 23.22
CA ASP A 416 4.79 19.70 24.55
C ASP A 416 6.31 19.71 24.63
N ASP A 417 7.00 18.68 24.13
CA ASP A 417 8.46 18.65 24.04
C ASP A 417 9.02 19.83 23.24
N LEU A 418 8.42 20.13 22.07
CA LEU A 418 8.85 21.22 21.20
C LEU A 418 8.67 22.61 21.83
N LYS A 419 7.66 22.79 22.70
CA LYS A 419 7.47 24.04 23.47
C LYS A 419 8.58 24.29 24.48
N HIS A 420 9.21 23.23 24.99
CA HIS A 420 10.29 23.31 25.97
C HIS A 420 11.68 23.50 25.32
N LEU A 421 11.77 23.53 23.98
CA LEU A 421 13.02 23.82 23.27
C LEU A 421 13.33 25.33 23.27
N GLU A 422 13.81 25.84 24.40
CA GLU A 422 14.15 27.26 24.56
C GLU A 422 15.10 27.78 23.46
N GLY A 423 14.72 28.90 22.84
CA GLY A 423 15.50 29.57 21.80
C GLY A 423 15.37 28.96 20.40
N TYR A 424 14.55 27.94 20.19
CA TYR A 424 14.17 27.44 18.86
C TYR A 424 12.78 27.94 18.44
N ASN A 425 12.66 28.34 17.19
CA ASN A 425 11.36 28.43 16.52
C ASN A 425 10.97 27.02 16.07
N SER A 426 9.85 26.50 16.57
CA SER A 426 9.44 25.11 16.34
C SER A 426 8.15 25.03 15.52
N SER A 427 8.06 24.05 14.63
CA SER A 427 6.83 23.71 13.93
C SER A 427 6.73 22.22 13.72
N MET A 428 5.50 21.73 13.65
CA MET A 428 5.21 20.34 13.33
C MET A 428 4.18 20.28 12.19
N ILE A 429 4.40 19.38 11.24
CA ILE A 429 3.35 18.91 10.32
C ILE A 429 3.17 17.42 10.55
N PHE A 430 1.92 17.02 10.79
CA PHE A 430 1.48 15.64 10.72
C PHE A 430 0.69 15.45 9.43
N ILE A 431 1.07 14.47 8.63
CA ILE A 431 0.39 14.11 7.40
C ILE A 431 0.40 12.60 7.24
N SER A 432 -0.73 12.00 6.88
CA SER A 432 -0.77 10.57 6.55
C SER A 432 -0.25 10.32 5.13
N ASP A 433 0.40 9.20 4.92
CA ASP A 433 0.81 8.71 3.61
C ASP A 433 -0.39 8.39 2.71
N HIS A 434 -1.43 7.77 3.27
CA HIS A 434 -2.73 7.47 2.69
C HIS A 434 -3.80 7.23 3.78
N GLY A 435 -5.04 7.01 3.35
CA GLY A 435 -6.17 6.62 4.22
C GLY A 435 -6.36 5.10 4.31
N GLU A 436 -7.55 4.65 4.76
CA GLU A 436 -7.85 3.24 5.02
C GLU A 436 -9.33 2.92 4.78
N SER A 437 -9.65 1.81 4.11
CA SER A 437 -11.01 1.27 4.03
C SER A 437 -11.31 0.38 5.23
N LEU A 438 -12.45 0.60 5.87
CA LEU A 438 -12.86 -0.06 7.11
C LEU A 438 -14.18 -0.82 6.96
N GLY A 439 -14.49 -1.33 5.77
CA GLY A 439 -15.69 -2.13 5.47
C GLY A 439 -16.69 -1.45 4.55
N GLU A 440 -16.48 -0.18 4.19
CA GLU A 440 -17.31 0.53 3.21
C GLU A 440 -17.33 -0.24 1.88
N ASN A 441 -18.51 -0.56 1.36
CA ASN A 441 -18.69 -1.39 0.16
C ASN A 441 -18.01 -2.77 0.21
N ASN A 442 -17.77 -3.32 1.40
CA ASN A 442 -16.96 -4.53 1.66
C ASN A 442 -15.49 -4.38 1.22
N LEU A 443 -14.97 -3.16 1.19
CA LEU A 443 -13.55 -2.88 1.00
C LEU A 443 -12.89 -2.74 2.37
N TYR A 444 -11.72 -3.34 2.52
CA TYR A 444 -10.92 -3.30 3.72
C TYR A 444 -9.49 -2.97 3.33
N MET A 445 -8.71 -2.46 4.28
CA MET A 445 -7.31 -2.12 4.05
C MET A 445 -7.16 -1.01 2.99
N HIS A 446 -6.01 -0.99 2.33
CA HIS A 446 -5.61 -0.01 1.32
C HIS A 446 -4.94 -0.71 0.12
N GLY A 447 -4.35 0.06 -0.79
CA GLY A 447 -3.67 -0.45 -1.98
C GLY A 447 -4.56 -0.62 -3.21
N ILE A 448 -5.77 -0.06 -3.21
CA ILE A 448 -6.61 -0.01 -4.41
C ILE A 448 -6.05 1.04 -5.37
N PRO A 449 -5.87 0.76 -6.68
CA PRO A 449 -5.31 1.73 -7.61
C PRO A 449 -6.01 3.10 -7.53
N ALA A 450 -5.25 4.18 -7.32
CA ALA A 450 -5.76 5.52 -7.01
C ALA A 450 -6.88 6.00 -7.96
N SER A 451 -6.83 5.64 -9.25
CA SER A 451 -7.86 5.99 -10.25
C SER A 451 -9.26 5.44 -9.97
N ILE A 452 -9.37 4.43 -9.11
CA ILE A 452 -10.62 3.76 -8.73
C ILE A 452 -10.75 3.59 -7.21
N ALA A 453 -9.84 4.18 -6.44
CA ALA A 453 -9.83 4.06 -4.99
C ALA A 453 -11.01 4.84 -4.38
N PRO A 454 -11.60 4.33 -3.29
CA PRO A 454 -12.61 5.07 -2.56
C PRO A 454 -11.95 6.24 -1.82
N LYS A 455 -12.72 7.30 -1.54
CA LYS A 455 -12.21 8.52 -0.88
C LYS A 455 -11.55 8.21 0.47
N GLU A 456 -12.00 7.16 1.16
CA GLU A 456 -11.50 6.74 2.45
C GLU A 456 -10.02 6.33 2.42
N GLN A 457 -9.48 5.95 1.25
CA GLN A 457 -8.04 5.65 1.07
C GLN A 457 -7.22 6.86 0.62
N LEU A 458 -7.86 7.99 0.27
CA LEU A 458 -7.21 9.17 -0.29
C LEU A 458 -7.31 10.39 0.62
N ASP A 459 -8.44 10.59 1.31
CA ASP A 459 -8.68 11.73 2.19
C ASP A 459 -7.91 11.53 3.51
N ILE A 460 -6.87 12.33 3.70
CA ILE A 460 -5.89 12.19 4.78
C ILE A 460 -5.88 13.41 5.72
N PRO A 461 -5.51 13.25 7.00
CA PRO A 461 -5.29 14.36 7.90
C PRO A 461 -4.02 15.14 7.52
N PHE A 462 -4.11 16.47 7.52
CA PHE A 462 -2.99 17.40 7.44
C PHE A 462 -3.08 18.37 8.61
N ILE A 463 -2.27 18.15 9.65
CA ILE A 463 -2.29 18.93 10.90
C ILE A 463 -1.00 19.72 11.02
N VAL A 464 -1.11 20.99 11.38
CA VAL A 464 0.01 21.92 11.51
C VAL A 464 0.02 22.48 12.92
N TRP A 465 1.19 22.53 13.54
CA TRP A 465 1.42 23.27 14.78
C TRP A 465 2.57 24.27 14.64
N LEU A 466 2.44 25.42 15.30
CA LEU A 466 3.45 26.48 15.37
C LEU A 466 3.72 26.87 16.82
N SER A 467 4.99 27.07 17.16
CA SER A 467 5.40 27.52 18.50
C SER A 467 4.94 28.93 18.84
N ASP A 468 4.71 29.77 17.84
CA ASP A 468 4.23 31.15 17.99
C ASP A 468 3.41 31.64 16.78
N ASP A 469 2.78 32.80 16.93
CA ASP A 469 1.97 33.45 15.89
C ASP A 469 2.78 34.34 14.94
N SER A 470 4.13 34.31 15.02
CA SER A 470 4.98 35.18 14.19
C SER A 470 4.92 34.81 12.71
N ARG A 471 4.57 33.55 12.39
CA ARG A 471 4.29 33.07 11.04
C ARG A 471 2.79 32.93 10.85
N LYS A 472 2.26 33.60 9.81
CA LYS A 472 0.85 33.47 9.43
C LYS A 472 0.68 32.36 8.40
N LEU A 473 -0.24 31.45 8.65
CA LEU A 473 -0.67 30.44 7.69
C LEU A 473 -1.54 31.07 6.59
N LYS A 474 -1.48 30.53 5.37
CA LYS A 474 -2.40 30.87 4.29
C LYS A 474 -3.79 30.35 4.62
N ASP A 475 -4.78 31.08 4.11
CA ASP A 475 -6.19 30.72 4.24
C ASP A 475 -6.61 29.84 3.05
N ASN A 476 -6.02 28.64 2.99
CA ASN A 476 -6.36 27.61 2.02
C ASN A 476 -7.23 26.55 2.71
N GLN A 477 -8.21 26.02 1.98
CA GLN A 477 -9.05 24.93 2.49
C GLN A 477 -8.40 23.55 2.32
N GLU A 478 -7.45 23.43 1.39
CA GLU A 478 -6.85 22.15 1.01
C GLU A 478 -5.36 22.32 0.67
N TYR A 479 -4.57 21.31 1.01
CA TYR A 479 -3.15 21.20 0.65
C TYR A 479 -2.82 19.85 0.02
N SER A 480 -1.80 19.86 -0.84
CA SER A 480 -1.22 18.64 -1.43
C SER A 480 -0.13 18.07 -0.51
N GLN A 481 0.15 16.77 -0.62
CA GLN A 481 1.34 16.16 0.00
C GLN A 481 2.64 16.91 -0.41
N HIS A 482 2.72 17.42 -1.64
CA HIS A 482 3.89 18.21 -2.10
C HIS A 482 4.05 19.56 -1.38
N SER A 483 2.99 20.08 -0.73
CA SER A 483 3.09 21.32 0.07
C SER A 483 4.05 21.17 1.24
N VAL A 484 4.27 19.94 1.73
CA VAL A 484 5.22 19.64 2.81
C VAL A 484 6.63 20.10 2.42
N PHE A 485 7.10 19.71 1.23
CA PHE A 485 8.44 20.04 0.76
C PHE A 485 8.73 21.55 0.85
N HIS A 486 7.85 22.35 0.25
CA HIS A 486 8.02 23.80 0.17
C HIS A 486 7.82 24.49 1.51
N SER A 487 6.91 23.97 2.34
CA SER A 487 6.66 24.50 3.69
C SER A 487 7.87 24.30 4.60
N VAL A 488 8.54 23.14 4.52
CA VAL A 488 9.78 22.89 5.27
C VAL A 488 10.90 23.84 4.83
N LEU A 489 11.08 24.05 3.52
CA LEU A 489 12.06 25.01 3.02
C LEU A 489 11.80 26.42 3.55
N ASP A 490 10.55 26.88 3.50
CA ASP A 490 10.15 28.19 3.99
C ASP A 490 10.38 28.33 5.51
N PHE A 491 9.93 27.34 6.30
CA PHE A 491 10.07 27.39 7.75
C PHE A 491 11.54 27.44 8.19
N LEU A 492 12.39 26.59 7.60
CA LEU A 492 13.81 26.52 7.89
C LEU A 492 14.63 27.63 7.21
N ALA A 493 13.98 28.56 6.51
CA ALA A 493 14.60 29.69 5.82
C ALA A 493 15.67 29.25 4.80
N ILE A 494 15.35 28.23 4.00
CA ILE A 494 16.21 27.68 2.94
C ILE A 494 15.98 28.47 1.65
N ASP A 495 17.04 29.08 1.12
CA ASP A 495 17.06 29.71 -0.20
C ASP A 495 17.37 28.67 -1.26
N SER A 496 16.42 28.42 -2.16
CA SER A 496 16.48 27.31 -3.09
C SER A 496 15.82 27.69 -4.41
N PRO A 497 16.46 27.44 -5.58
CA PRO A 497 15.86 27.70 -6.88
C PRO A 497 14.57 26.91 -7.17
N ILE A 498 14.35 25.81 -6.45
CA ILE A 498 13.16 24.96 -6.61
C ILE A 498 12.04 25.31 -5.62
N TYR A 499 12.25 26.27 -4.72
CA TYR A 499 11.22 26.69 -3.78
C TYR A 499 10.07 27.36 -4.52
N ASP A 500 8.86 26.83 -4.34
CA ASP A 500 7.63 27.40 -4.85
C ASP A 500 6.82 28.02 -3.70
N PRO A 501 6.76 29.37 -3.62
CA PRO A 501 6.03 30.04 -2.55
C PRO A 501 4.52 29.83 -2.64
N THR A 502 3.97 29.38 -3.78
CA THR A 502 2.54 29.05 -3.90
C THR A 502 2.20 27.74 -3.17
N MET A 503 3.17 26.82 -3.08
CA MET A 503 3.02 25.50 -2.46
C MET A 503 3.31 25.50 -0.95
N SER A 504 4.01 26.52 -0.42
CA SER A 504 4.20 26.70 1.03
C SER A 504 2.86 26.99 1.73
N ILE A 505 2.65 26.44 2.94
CA ILE A 505 1.49 26.76 3.77
C ILE A 505 1.56 28.15 4.42
N TYR A 506 2.73 28.80 4.42
CA TYR A 506 2.93 30.10 5.07
C TYR A 506 2.68 31.26 4.12
N LYS A 507 2.14 32.37 4.65
CA LYS A 507 2.05 33.63 3.91
C LYS A 507 3.44 34.20 3.68
N ILE A 508 3.68 34.71 2.47
CA ILE A 508 4.90 35.45 2.14
C ILE A 508 4.96 36.68 3.05
N LYS A 509 6.08 36.87 3.75
CA LYS A 509 6.34 38.04 4.59
C LYS A 509 6.55 39.30 3.77
#